data_AF-A0A373B4Y2-F1
#
_entry.id   AF-A0A373B4Y2-F1
#
_cell.length_a   1.000
_cell.length_b   1.000
_cell.length_c   1.000
_cell.angle_alpha   90.00
_cell.angle_beta   90.00
_cell.angle_gamma   90.00
#
_symmetry.space_group_name_H-M   'P 1'
#
loop_
_entity.id
_entity.type
_entity.pdbx_description
1 polymer ?
#
loop_
_entity_poly.entity_id
_entity_poly.type
_entity_poly.pdbx_seq_one_letter_code
_entity_poly.pdbx_strand_id
1 'polypeptide(L)'
;MPKYYPINEEAAKRAKDMNSFSDYQPGSATAGYQAMVDEAYAAAERQKARVDPMYHDKIDALVDRYARKLAENLNERNVIDARVPSILISGGGNFPVAKKHKQNAARDRNYGEYAEISKLLEKIRSVGMGGISADDDLAVEKLTKKLEGLESQQATMEAINAYFRKHKTLDGCPELTPEQAEKLKADMAQSWHLDKSKPYPAYLLSNNNANIRRVRQRIEELSNRSEFAGWTFPGGEAKINEAENRLQLIFEEKPDADQRQELKSNGFKWAPSQGAWQRQLNQNAIRAAARIDFLRPEDGTSPYQLQPFVKRENKEMSR
;
A
#
# COMPACT_ATOMS: atom_id res chain seq x y z
N MET A 1 15.39 -11.48 -15.61
CA MET A 1 15.11 -11.30 -17.06
C MET A 1 13.63 -11.01 -17.23
N PRO A 2 13.23 -10.12 -18.15
CA PRO A 2 11.83 -9.82 -18.39
C PRO A 2 11.03 -11.05 -18.81
N LYS A 3 9.84 -11.22 -18.25
CA LYS A 3 8.89 -12.25 -18.65
C LYS A 3 7.86 -11.64 -19.59
N TYR A 4 7.83 -12.14 -20.83
CA TYR A 4 6.90 -11.68 -21.86
C TYR A 4 5.72 -12.66 -22.00
N TYR A 5 4.59 -12.12 -22.45
CA TYR A 5 3.37 -12.86 -22.74
C TYR A 5 3.07 -12.76 -24.23
N PRO A 6 2.39 -13.76 -24.83
CA PRO A 6 2.22 -13.84 -26.27
C PRO A 6 1.32 -12.71 -26.82
N ILE A 7 1.77 -12.10 -27.92
CA ILE A 7 0.99 -11.14 -28.71
C ILE A 7 0.53 -11.80 -30.00
N ASN A 8 -0.75 -11.60 -30.34
CA ASN A 8 -1.34 -12.12 -31.56
C ASN A 8 -1.06 -11.17 -32.74
N GLU A 9 0.08 -11.39 -33.40
CA GLU A 9 0.52 -10.65 -34.58
C GLU A 9 -0.45 -10.74 -35.76
N GLU A 10 -1.12 -11.88 -35.94
CA GLU A 10 -2.12 -12.03 -37.02
C GLU A 10 -3.34 -11.14 -36.78
N ALA A 11 -3.81 -11.05 -35.53
CA ALA A 11 -4.86 -10.12 -35.15
C ALA A 11 -4.43 -8.66 -35.32
N ALA A 12 -3.18 -8.34 -34.98
CA ALA A 12 -2.61 -7.00 -35.18
C ALA A 12 -2.54 -6.63 -36.67
N LYS A 13 -2.09 -7.56 -37.53
CA LYS A 13 -2.09 -7.40 -38.98
C LYS A 13 -3.50 -7.17 -39.51
N ARG A 14 -4.46 -8.02 -39.15
CA ARG A 14 -5.87 -7.84 -39.54
C ARG A 14 -6.43 -6.49 -39.08
N ALA A 15 -6.12 -6.06 -37.87
CA ALA A 15 -6.53 -4.74 -37.37
C ALA A 15 -5.93 -3.61 -38.23
N LYS A 16 -4.64 -3.71 -38.59
CA LYS A 16 -3.96 -2.74 -39.44
C LYS A 16 -4.60 -2.66 -40.82
N ASP A 17 -4.78 -3.80 -41.49
CA ASP A 17 -5.36 -3.89 -42.83
C ASP A 17 -6.79 -3.30 -42.86
N MET A 18 -7.55 -3.48 -41.78
CA MET A 18 -8.91 -2.93 -41.65
C MET A 18 -8.96 -1.42 -41.41
N ASN A 19 -7.86 -0.79 -40.97
CA ASN A 19 -7.86 0.62 -40.58
C ASN A 19 -6.90 1.49 -41.40
N SER A 20 -6.02 0.91 -42.22
CA SER A 20 -4.92 1.62 -42.88
C SER A 20 -4.56 0.99 -44.23
N PHE A 21 -4.23 1.83 -45.21
CA PHE A 21 -3.68 1.39 -46.51
C PHE A 21 -2.18 1.04 -46.48
N SER A 22 -1.46 1.45 -45.43
CA SER A 22 -0.05 1.06 -45.26
C SER A 22 0.09 -0.37 -44.77
N ASP A 23 1.09 -1.06 -45.29
CA ASP A 23 1.42 -2.44 -44.92
C ASP A 23 1.77 -2.58 -43.44
N TYR A 24 1.31 -3.68 -42.86
CA TYR A 24 1.70 -4.08 -41.51
C TYR A 24 3.16 -4.55 -41.49
N GLN A 25 3.96 -4.00 -40.57
CA GLN A 25 5.31 -4.46 -40.30
C GLN A 25 5.27 -5.67 -39.35
N PRO A 26 5.69 -6.88 -39.78
CA PRO A 26 5.65 -8.07 -38.93
C PRO A 26 6.46 -7.87 -37.65
N GLY A 27 5.90 -8.29 -36.51
CA GLY A 27 6.56 -8.20 -35.20
C GLY A 27 6.43 -6.82 -34.53
N SER A 28 5.85 -5.82 -35.20
CA SER A 28 5.74 -4.47 -34.64
C SER A 28 4.85 -4.39 -33.40
N ALA A 29 3.77 -5.18 -33.32
CA ALA A 29 2.93 -5.23 -32.13
C ALA A 29 3.66 -5.88 -30.94
N THR A 30 4.39 -6.96 -31.18
CA THR A 30 5.21 -7.64 -30.18
C THR A 30 6.32 -6.73 -29.69
N ALA A 31 7.03 -6.04 -30.58
CA ALA A 31 8.07 -5.09 -30.21
C ALA A 31 7.53 -3.92 -29.37
N GLY A 32 6.35 -3.38 -29.75
CA GLY A 32 5.68 -2.34 -28.97
C GLY A 32 5.30 -2.80 -27.56
N TYR A 33 4.75 -4.01 -27.44
CA TYR A 33 4.47 -4.63 -26.15
C TYR A 33 5.73 -4.84 -25.30
N GLN A 34 6.79 -5.40 -25.90
CA GLN A 34 8.07 -5.65 -25.21
C GLN A 34 8.66 -4.35 -24.66
N ALA A 35 8.67 -3.27 -25.45
CA ALA A 35 9.16 -1.97 -24.99
C ALA A 35 8.42 -1.45 -23.75
N MET A 36 7.09 -1.58 -23.71
CA MET A 36 6.28 -1.18 -22.55
C MET A 36 6.56 -2.06 -21.32
N VAL A 37 6.81 -3.34 -21.52
CA VAL A 37 7.18 -4.26 -20.43
C VAL A 37 8.59 -3.99 -19.92
N ASP A 38 9.53 -3.70 -20.81
CA ASP A 38 10.91 -3.35 -20.46
C ASP A 38 10.95 -2.06 -19.63
N GLU A 39 10.12 -1.06 -19.95
CA GLU A 39 9.96 0.12 -19.11
C GLU A 39 9.48 -0.24 -17.70
N ALA A 40 8.52 -1.16 -17.59
CA ALA A 40 8.01 -1.61 -16.29
C ALA A 40 9.07 -2.36 -15.48
N TYR A 41 9.87 -3.23 -16.11
CA TYR A 41 11.01 -3.89 -15.46
C TYR A 41 12.08 -2.86 -15.04
N ALA A 42 12.40 -1.88 -15.88
CA ALA A 42 13.33 -0.83 -15.51
C ALA A 42 12.82 0.02 -14.33
N ALA A 43 11.53 0.32 -14.29
CA ALA A 43 10.89 1.00 -13.15
C ALA A 43 10.96 0.15 -11.87
N ALA A 44 10.75 -1.17 -11.99
CA ALA A 44 10.86 -2.11 -10.88
C ALA A 44 12.28 -2.17 -10.31
N GLU A 45 13.30 -2.31 -11.16
CA GLU A 45 14.70 -2.36 -10.71
C GLU A 45 15.12 -1.04 -10.03
N ARG A 46 14.73 0.11 -10.58
CA ARG A 46 14.92 1.41 -9.91
C ARG A 46 14.24 1.46 -8.55
N GLN A 47 13.06 0.86 -8.41
CA GLN A 47 12.37 0.85 -7.13
C GLN A 47 13.02 -0.11 -6.13
N LYS A 48 13.38 -1.32 -6.55
CA LYS A 48 14.10 -2.31 -5.72
C LYS A 48 15.42 -1.76 -5.17
N ALA A 49 16.13 -0.93 -5.93
CA ALA A 49 17.34 -0.26 -5.46
C ALA A 49 17.09 0.75 -4.32
N ARG A 50 15.86 1.25 -4.17
CA ARG A 50 15.48 2.26 -3.16
C ARG A 50 14.79 1.65 -1.94
N VAL A 51 14.23 0.45 -2.08
CA VAL A 51 13.41 -0.18 -1.05
C VAL A 51 14.06 -1.45 -0.53
N ASP A 52 13.66 -1.82 0.66
CA ASP A 52 14.14 -3.01 1.32
C ASP A 52 13.81 -4.30 0.53
N PRO A 53 14.69 -5.33 0.54
CA PRO A 53 14.46 -6.63 -0.08
C PRO A 53 13.10 -7.27 0.21
N MET A 54 12.51 -7.03 1.38
CA MET A 54 11.16 -7.51 1.74
C MET A 54 10.04 -7.09 0.76
N TYR A 55 10.27 -6.07 -0.08
CA TYR A 55 9.31 -5.58 -1.06
C TYR A 55 9.56 -6.09 -2.48
N HIS A 56 10.69 -6.76 -2.73
CA HIS A 56 11.12 -7.14 -4.07
C HIS A 56 10.13 -8.12 -4.72
N ASP A 57 9.70 -9.15 -3.99
CA ASP A 57 8.70 -10.12 -4.47
C ASP A 57 7.37 -9.45 -4.85
N LYS A 58 6.94 -8.45 -4.07
CA LYS A 58 5.72 -7.69 -4.34
C LYS A 58 5.87 -6.85 -5.60
N ILE A 59 7.04 -6.24 -5.81
CA ILE A 59 7.35 -5.49 -7.02
C ILE A 59 7.32 -6.44 -8.23
N ASP A 60 7.97 -7.60 -8.14
CA ASP A 60 8.02 -8.59 -9.21
C ASP A 60 6.64 -9.14 -9.57
N ALA A 61 5.81 -9.43 -8.56
CA ALA A 61 4.43 -9.85 -8.76
C ALA A 61 3.56 -8.78 -9.44
N LEU A 62 3.82 -7.49 -9.21
CA LEU A 62 3.13 -6.40 -9.87
C LEU A 62 3.57 -6.25 -11.33
N VAL A 63 4.87 -6.40 -11.61
CA VAL A 63 5.41 -6.37 -12.99
C VAL A 63 4.85 -7.53 -13.80
N ASP A 64 4.85 -8.75 -13.27
CA ASP A 64 4.26 -9.92 -13.95
C ASP A 64 2.77 -9.69 -14.28
N ARG A 65 2.03 -9.15 -13.31
CA ARG A 65 0.60 -8.81 -13.50
C ARG A 65 0.41 -7.75 -14.56
N TYR A 66 1.26 -6.71 -14.59
CA TYR A 66 1.22 -5.66 -15.61
C TYR A 66 1.47 -6.26 -16.99
N ALA A 67 2.56 -7.02 -17.15
CA ALA A 67 2.94 -7.63 -18.43
C ALA A 67 1.81 -8.52 -18.99
N ARG A 68 1.25 -9.41 -18.16
CA ARG A 68 0.14 -10.28 -18.57
C ARG A 68 -1.09 -9.50 -19.01
N LYS A 69 -1.58 -8.58 -18.16
CA LYS A 69 -2.79 -7.82 -18.46
C LYS A 69 -2.62 -6.91 -19.67
N LEU A 70 -1.43 -6.34 -19.85
CA LEU A 70 -1.12 -5.52 -21.01
C LEU A 70 -1.20 -6.34 -22.30
N ALA A 71 -0.62 -7.56 -22.32
CA ALA A 71 -0.71 -8.43 -23.48
C ALA A 71 -2.17 -8.82 -23.80
N GLU A 72 -2.95 -9.21 -22.79
CA GLU A 72 -4.38 -9.51 -22.94
C GLU A 72 -5.16 -8.31 -23.52
N ASN A 73 -4.94 -7.11 -22.98
CA ASN A 73 -5.62 -5.89 -23.42
C ASN A 73 -5.24 -5.47 -24.84
N LEU A 74 -3.95 -5.55 -25.22
CA LEU A 74 -3.49 -5.25 -26.57
C LEU A 74 -4.01 -6.27 -27.60
N ASN A 75 -4.06 -7.55 -27.24
CA ASN A 75 -4.65 -8.58 -28.09
C ASN A 75 -6.15 -8.35 -28.30
N GLU A 76 -6.90 -8.04 -27.24
CA GLU A 76 -8.33 -7.72 -27.34
C GLU A 76 -8.54 -6.43 -28.17
N ARG A 77 -7.69 -5.42 -28.01
CA ARG A 77 -7.71 -4.21 -28.84
C ARG A 77 -7.58 -4.56 -30.32
N ASN A 78 -6.62 -5.38 -30.69
CA ASN A 78 -6.42 -5.81 -32.09
C ASN A 78 -7.66 -6.54 -32.63
N VAL A 79 -8.27 -7.43 -31.83
CA VAL A 79 -9.52 -8.10 -32.19
C VAL A 79 -10.66 -7.11 -32.38
N ILE A 80 -10.80 -6.13 -31.48
CA ILE A 80 -11.81 -5.07 -31.58
C ILE A 80 -11.60 -4.26 -32.85
N ASP A 81 -10.38 -3.81 -33.10
CA ASP A 81 -10.03 -2.92 -34.22
C ASP A 81 -10.21 -3.60 -35.59
N ALA A 82 -10.13 -4.93 -35.66
CA ALA A 82 -10.41 -5.72 -36.86
C ALA A 82 -11.91 -5.93 -37.17
N ARG A 83 -12.84 -5.61 -36.25
CA ARG A 83 -14.28 -5.93 -36.42
C ARG A 83 -14.97 -5.18 -37.55
N VAL A 84 -14.61 -3.90 -37.74
CA VAL A 84 -15.26 -3.00 -38.71
C VAL A 84 -14.19 -2.18 -39.41
N PRO A 85 -14.15 -2.19 -40.75
CA PRO A 85 -13.14 -1.44 -41.49
C PRO A 85 -13.34 0.06 -41.29
N SER A 86 -12.29 0.85 -41.48
CA SER A 86 -12.42 2.31 -41.48
C SER A 86 -13.22 2.77 -42.69
N ILE A 87 -13.86 3.94 -42.59
CA ILE A 87 -14.60 4.54 -43.71
C ILE A 87 -13.71 4.81 -44.92
N LEU A 88 -12.40 5.03 -44.69
CA LEU A 88 -11.42 5.19 -45.76
C LEU A 88 -11.17 3.88 -46.51
N ILE A 89 -11.22 2.73 -45.82
CA ILE A 89 -11.02 1.40 -46.42
C ILE A 89 -12.30 0.92 -47.13
N SER A 90 -13.48 1.06 -46.51
CA SER A 90 -14.73 0.56 -47.08
C SER A 90 -15.42 1.53 -48.03
N GLY A 91 -15.04 2.81 -48.01
CA GLY A 91 -15.80 3.90 -48.63
C GLY A 91 -17.07 4.25 -47.85
N GLY A 92 -17.57 5.47 -48.03
CA GLY A 92 -18.74 5.98 -47.30
C GLY A 92 -20.04 5.24 -47.60
N GLY A 93 -20.21 4.73 -48.82
CA GLY A 93 -21.43 4.02 -49.24
C GLY A 93 -21.61 2.63 -48.60
N ASN A 94 -20.52 1.96 -48.22
CA ASN A 94 -20.55 0.61 -47.66
C ASN A 94 -20.21 0.55 -46.16
N PHE A 95 -20.11 1.71 -45.49
CA PHE A 95 -19.67 1.78 -44.11
C PHE A 95 -20.76 1.36 -43.12
N PRO A 96 -20.56 0.31 -42.29
CA PRO A 96 -21.59 -0.20 -41.40
C PRO A 96 -21.65 0.59 -40.08
N VAL A 97 -22.30 1.75 -40.10
CA VAL A 97 -22.38 2.71 -38.97
C VAL A 97 -22.80 2.05 -37.65
N ALA A 98 -23.90 1.29 -37.65
CA ALA A 98 -24.38 0.62 -36.43
C ALA A 98 -23.36 -0.38 -35.83
N LYS A 99 -22.61 -1.10 -36.68
CA LYS A 99 -21.53 -1.98 -36.21
C LYS A 99 -20.35 -1.16 -35.68
N LYS A 100 -20.03 -0.01 -36.30
CA LYS A 100 -18.98 0.88 -35.82
C LYS A 100 -19.27 1.43 -34.43
N HIS A 101 -20.51 1.82 -34.15
CA HIS A 101 -20.89 2.26 -32.80
C HIS A 101 -20.64 1.16 -31.75
N LYS A 102 -20.96 -0.09 -32.06
CA LYS A 102 -20.65 -1.23 -31.17
C LYS A 102 -19.14 -1.47 -31.03
N GLN A 103 -18.36 -1.29 -32.10
CA GLN A 103 -16.89 -1.36 -32.05
C GLN A 103 -16.33 -0.26 -31.14
N ASN A 104 -16.79 0.98 -31.29
CA ASN A 104 -16.34 2.11 -30.47
C ASN A 104 -16.67 1.88 -28.99
N ALA A 105 -17.89 1.45 -28.67
CA ALA A 105 -18.26 1.12 -27.29
C ALA A 105 -17.42 -0.03 -26.68
N ALA A 106 -16.93 -0.96 -27.50
CA ALA A 106 -15.98 -1.98 -27.05
C ALA A 106 -14.57 -1.40 -26.87
N ARG A 107 -14.15 -0.53 -27.77
CA ARG A 107 -12.86 0.18 -27.70
C ARG A 107 -12.78 1.07 -26.46
N ASP A 108 -13.85 1.79 -26.12
CA ASP A 108 -13.91 2.64 -24.93
C ASP A 108 -13.73 1.83 -23.65
N ARG A 109 -14.36 0.65 -23.57
CA ARG A 109 -14.16 -0.30 -22.45
C ARG A 109 -12.72 -0.79 -22.38
N ASN A 110 -12.12 -1.17 -23.51
CA ASN A 110 -10.73 -1.61 -23.58
C ASN A 110 -9.74 -0.50 -23.19
N TYR A 111 -10.02 0.77 -23.57
CA TYR A 111 -9.23 1.92 -23.10
C TYR A 111 -9.36 2.15 -21.60
N GLY A 112 -10.55 1.96 -21.02
CA GLY A 112 -10.74 2.00 -19.56
C GLY A 112 -9.89 0.95 -18.85
N GLU A 113 -9.87 -0.29 -19.35
CA GLU A 113 -9.01 -1.35 -18.82
C GLU A 113 -7.52 -1.02 -18.97
N TYR A 114 -7.11 -0.47 -20.11
CA TYR A 114 -5.73 -0.02 -20.34
C TYR A 114 -5.32 1.03 -19.31
N ALA A 115 -6.20 2.00 -19.00
CA ALA A 115 -5.93 3.01 -17.98
C ALA A 115 -5.73 2.39 -16.59
N GLU A 116 -6.52 1.37 -16.22
CA GLU A 116 -6.31 0.62 -14.98
C GLU A 116 -5.00 -0.18 -14.98
N ILE A 117 -4.60 -0.74 -16.13
CA ILE A 117 -3.31 -1.43 -16.30
C ILE A 117 -2.16 -0.43 -16.11
N SER A 118 -2.24 0.77 -16.70
CA SER A 118 -1.22 1.82 -16.53
C SER A 118 -1.04 2.23 -15.05
N LYS A 119 -2.11 2.19 -14.24
CA LYS A 119 -1.99 2.45 -12.79
C LYS A 119 -1.12 1.42 -12.07
N LEU A 120 -0.95 0.21 -12.60
CA LEU A 120 -0.01 -0.77 -12.03
C LEU A 120 1.44 -0.29 -12.13
N LEU A 121 1.80 0.45 -13.18
CA LEU A 121 3.14 1.03 -13.31
C LEU A 121 3.41 2.06 -12.22
N GLU A 122 2.43 2.93 -11.93
CA GLU A 122 2.54 3.87 -10.82
C GLU A 122 2.56 3.16 -9.46
N LYS A 123 1.81 2.07 -9.33
CA LYS A 123 1.87 1.22 -8.13
C LYS A 123 3.24 0.60 -7.94
N ILE A 124 3.91 0.14 -9.00
CA ILE A 124 5.29 -0.37 -8.96
C ILE A 124 6.22 0.71 -8.42
N ARG A 125 6.13 1.94 -8.95
CA ARG A 125 6.97 3.09 -8.55
C ARG A 125 6.78 3.55 -7.10
N SER A 126 5.66 3.19 -6.48
CA SER A 126 5.29 3.64 -5.12
C SER A 126 5.38 2.56 -4.04
N VAL A 127 5.65 1.29 -4.39
CA VAL A 127 5.83 0.22 -3.40
C VAL A 127 6.92 0.59 -2.40
N GLY A 128 6.68 0.40 -1.11
CA GLY A 128 7.68 0.67 -0.05
C GLY A 128 7.86 2.15 0.31
N MET A 129 7.20 3.07 -0.40
CA MET A 129 7.22 4.52 -0.09
C MET A 129 6.10 4.95 0.87
N GLY A 130 5.04 4.14 0.98
CA GLY A 130 3.90 4.39 1.85
C GLY A 130 4.11 3.91 3.29
N GLY A 131 3.11 4.15 4.14
CA GLY A 131 3.07 3.54 5.47
C GLY A 131 2.97 2.02 5.39
N ILE A 132 3.61 1.32 6.33
CA ILE A 132 3.47 -0.13 6.49
C ILE A 132 2.02 -0.42 6.88
N SER A 133 1.33 -1.29 6.13
CA SER A 133 -0.06 -1.64 6.44
C SER A 133 -0.11 -2.50 7.69
N ALA A 134 -1.20 -2.39 8.44
CA ALA A 134 -1.48 -3.27 9.55
C ALA A 134 -1.91 -4.67 9.08
N ASP A 135 -2.35 -4.81 7.83
CA ASP A 135 -2.82 -6.08 7.25
C ASP A 135 -1.71 -6.78 6.42
N ASP A 136 -0.46 -6.33 6.57
CA ASP A 136 0.70 -6.96 5.94
C ASP A 136 1.24 -8.03 6.89
N ASP A 137 1.37 -9.28 6.45
CA ASP A 137 1.82 -10.40 7.29
C ASP A 137 3.21 -10.14 7.89
N LEU A 138 4.05 -9.40 7.17
CA LEU A 138 5.39 -9.03 7.62
C LEU A 138 5.41 -7.72 8.40
N ALA A 139 4.27 -7.08 8.69
CA ALA A 139 4.20 -5.71 9.22
C ALA A 139 5.11 -5.49 10.44
N VAL A 140 5.16 -6.45 11.36
CA VAL A 140 6.02 -6.40 12.56
C VAL A 140 7.49 -6.37 12.15
N GLU A 141 7.94 -7.30 11.31
CA GLU A 141 9.32 -7.36 10.79
C GLU A 141 9.70 -6.06 10.07
N LYS A 142 8.80 -5.53 9.23
CA LYS A 142 9.02 -4.27 8.50
C LYS A 142 9.17 -3.08 9.44
N LEU A 143 8.37 -3.03 10.51
CA LEU A 143 8.44 -1.97 11.50
C LEU A 143 9.66 -2.09 12.39
N THR A 144 10.09 -3.31 12.74
CA THR A 144 11.33 -3.55 13.50
C THR A 144 12.54 -3.06 12.74
N LYS A 145 12.67 -3.38 11.45
CA LYS A 145 13.77 -2.86 10.63
C LYS A 145 13.74 -1.34 10.49
N LYS A 146 12.54 -0.76 10.39
CA LYS A 146 12.38 0.70 10.41
C LYS A 146 12.81 1.30 11.75
N LEU A 147 12.52 0.63 12.86
CA LEU A 147 12.92 1.05 14.20
C LEU A 147 14.44 1.06 14.34
N GLU A 148 15.11 -0.02 13.94
CA GLU A 148 16.58 -0.12 13.93
C GLU A 148 17.22 1.03 13.13
N GLY A 149 16.67 1.34 11.96
CA GLY A 149 17.14 2.46 11.15
C GLY A 149 16.98 3.82 11.83
N LEU A 150 15.85 4.05 12.51
CA LEU A 150 15.61 5.29 13.26
C LEU A 150 16.53 5.40 14.48
N GLU A 151 16.79 4.30 15.18
CA GLU A 151 17.69 4.24 16.34
C GLU A 151 19.15 4.45 15.93
N SER A 152 19.59 3.83 14.83
CA SER A 152 20.92 4.06 14.26
C SER A 152 21.09 5.52 13.85
N GLN A 153 20.11 6.11 13.16
CA GLN A 153 20.13 7.54 12.81
C GLN A 153 20.20 8.44 14.05
N GLN A 154 19.47 8.09 15.11
CA GLN A 154 19.52 8.84 16.38
C GLN A 154 20.94 8.82 16.96
N ALA A 155 21.54 7.62 17.07
CA ALA A 155 22.88 7.44 17.62
C ALA A 155 23.92 8.21 16.80
N THR A 156 23.87 8.13 15.47
CA THR A 156 24.77 8.87 14.58
C THR A 156 24.62 10.39 14.74
N MET A 157 23.39 10.91 14.78
CA MET A 157 23.16 12.36 15.00
C MET A 157 23.71 12.83 16.36
N GLU A 158 23.51 12.05 17.42
CA GLU A 158 24.02 12.34 18.76
C GLU A 158 25.55 12.30 18.81
N ALA A 159 26.16 11.30 18.20
CA ALA A 159 27.60 11.14 18.11
C ALA A 159 28.26 12.29 17.34
N ILE A 160 27.69 12.71 16.20
CA ILE A 160 28.17 13.84 15.39
C ILE A 160 28.05 15.15 16.19
N ASN A 161 26.91 15.38 16.84
CA ASN A 161 26.74 16.56 17.70
C ASN A 161 27.73 16.56 18.87
N ALA A 162 28.01 15.41 19.47
CA ALA A 162 29.00 15.28 20.53
C ALA A 162 30.42 15.54 20.04
N TYR A 163 30.77 15.02 18.86
CA TYR A 163 32.05 15.27 18.20
C TYR A 163 32.24 16.76 17.93
N PHE A 164 31.26 17.39 17.27
CA PHE A 164 31.31 18.81 16.96
C PHE A 164 31.39 19.68 18.22
N ARG A 165 30.68 19.30 19.29
CA ARG A 165 30.75 20.02 20.57
C ARG A 165 32.18 20.08 21.12
N LYS A 166 32.94 18.97 20.99
CA LYS A 166 34.33 18.82 21.47
C LYS A 166 35.35 19.46 20.54
N HIS A 167 35.22 19.23 19.23
CA HIS A 167 36.26 19.57 18.26
C HIS A 167 35.99 20.86 17.46
N LYS A 168 34.75 21.37 17.48
CA LYS A 168 34.29 22.54 16.70
C LYS A 168 34.48 22.42 15.18
N THR A 169 34.79 21.21 14.70
CA THR A 169 34.87 20.85 13.29
C THR A 169 34.18 19.51 13.07
N LEU A 170 33.84 19.24 11.81
CA LEU A 170 33.39 17.94 11.32
C LEU A 170 34.52 17.14 10.65
N ASP A 171 35.70 17.74 10.51
CA ASP A 171 36.87 17.08 9.93
C ASP A 171 37.31 15.91 10.82
N GLY A 172 37.47 14.73 10.21
CA GLY A 172 37.89 13.52 10.91
C GLY A 172 36.82 12.88 11.82
N CYS A 173 35.55 13.28 11.71
CA CYS A 173 34.46 12.64 12.44
C CYS A 173 34.31 11.16 12.00
N PRO A 174 34.45 10.16 12.90
CA PRO A 174 34.39 8.75 12.53
C PRO A 174 33.06 8.30 11.91
N GLU A 175 31.98 8.99 12.26
CA GLU A 175 30.61 8.68 11.83
C GLU A 175 30.26 9.27 10.45
N LEU A 176 31.17 10.02 9.83
CA LEU A 176 30.93 10.71 8.57
C LEU A 176 32.01 10.37 7.54
N THR A 177 31.60 10.11 6.30
CA THR A 177 32.52 10.17 5.17
C THR A 177 32.90 11.63 4.88
N PRO A 178 34.05 11.90 4.22
CA PRO A 178 34.44 13.27 3.86
C PRO A 178 33.35 14.01 3.06
N GLU A 179 32.70 13.32 2.14
CA GLU A 179 31.59 13.87 1.35
C GLU A 179 30.38 14.25 2.22
N GLN A 180 30.03 13.41 3.20
CA GLN A 180 28.94 13.69 4.13
C GLN A 180 29.27 14.86 5.06
N ALA A 181 30.52 14.95 5.51
CA ALA A 181 30.99 16.05 6.34
C ALA A 181 30.90 17.38 5.58
N GLU A 182 31.34 17.44 4.32
CA GLU A 182 31.23 18.65 3.48
C GLU A 182 29.76 19.03 3.23
N LYS A 183 28.90 18.06 2.95
CA LYS A 183 27.46 18.31 2.81
C LYS A 183 26.86 18.90 4.08
N LEU A 184 27.22 18.37 5.25
CA LEU A 184 26.70 18.84 6.53
C LEU A 184 27.24 20.24 6.89
N LYS A 185 28.50 20.54 6.57
CA LYS A 185 29.04 21.91 6.68
C LYS A 185 28.27 22.89 5.78
N ALA A 186 27.99 22.50 4.53
CA ALA A 186 27.24 23.33 3.59
C ALA A 186 25.79 23.59 4.07
N ASP A 187 25.17 22.59 4.70
CA ASP A 187 23.85 22.69 5.33
C ASP A 187 23.86 23.66 6.52
N MET A 188 24.86 23.54 7.41
CA MET A 188 25.06 24.45 8.54
C MET A 188 25.31 25.91 8.11
N ALA A 189 25.92 26.11 6.93
CA ALA A 189 26.19 27.45 6.41
C ALA A 189 24.92 28.13 5.85
N GLN A 190 23.86 27.37 5.58
CA GLN A 190 22.61 27.92 5.02
C GLN A 190 21.96 28.93 5.98
N SER A 191 21.27 29.92 5.40
CA SER A 191 20.61 30.99 6.16
C SER A 191 19.47 30.50 7.06
N TRP A 192 18.83 29.39 6.70
CA TRP A 192 17.73 28.79 7.46
C TRP A 192 18.21 27.93 8.64
N HIS A 193 19.50 27.59 8.70
CA HIS A 193 20.08 26.85 9.84
C HIS A 193 20.35 27.83 10.99
N LEU A 194 19.30 28.09 11.77
CA LEU A 194 19.29 29.12 12.80
C LEU A 194 20.28 28.84 13.94
N ASP A 195 20.52 27.56 14.27
CA ASP A 195 21.42 27.15 15.35
C ASP A 195 22.72 26.55 14.79
N LYS A 196 23.65 27.43 14.41
CA LYS A 196 24.98 27.04 13.89
C LYS A 196 25.89 26.39 14.94
N SER A 197 25.47 26.29 16.20
CA SER A 197 26.27 25.70 17.26
C SER A 197 26.30 24.17 17.22
N LYS A 198 25.40 23.55 16.45
CA LYS A 198 25.25 22.09 16.33
C LYS A 198 24.98 21.70 14.88
N PRO A 199 25.64 20.66 14.36
CA PRO A 199 25.34 20.15 13.02
C PRO A 199 23.88 19.69 12.87
N TYR A 200 23.38 18.93 13.85
CA TYR A 200 21.98 18.52 13.91
C TYR A 200 21.24 19.32 14.99
N PRO A 201 20.28 20.19 14.61
CA PRO A 201 19.45 20.92 15.56
C PRO A 201 18.62 20.01 16.47
N ALA A 202 18.29 20.52 17.66
CA ALA A 202 17.54 19.77 18.67
C ALA A 202 16.17 19.25 18.18
N TYR A 203 15.50 20.00 17.30
CA TYR A 203 14.20 19.59 16.77
C TYR A 203 14.29 18.30 15.92
N LEU A 204 15.40 18.06 15.21
CA LEU A 204 15.60 16.83 14.43
C LEU A 204 15.67 15.60 15.35
N LEU A 205 16.45 15.70 16.43
CA LEU A 205 16.55 14.62 17.43
C LEU A 205 15.22 14.38 18.13
N SER A 206 14.51 15.45 18.52
CA SER A 206 13.20 15.33 19.17
C SER A 206 12.17 14.65 18.26
N ASN A 207 12.13 15.05 16.98
CA ASN A 207 11.23 14.47 15.98
C ASN A 207 11.55 13.00 15.74
N ASN A 208 12.83 12.64 15.64
CA ASN A 208 13.24 11.26 15.45
C ASN A 208 12.90 10.39 16.68
N ASN A 209 13.16 10.87 17.90
CA ASN A 209 12.74 10.20 19.13
C ASN A 209 11.21 10.04 19.25
N ALA A 210 10.42 11.00 18.75
CA ALA A 210 8.97 10.84 18.64
C ALA A 210 8.60 9.75 17.61
N ASN A 211 9.33 9.63 16.50
CA ASN A 211 9.13 8.54 15.53
C ASN A 211 9.46 7.17 16.14
N ILE A 212 10.60 7.05 16.83
CA ILE A 212 11.04 5.82 17.51
C ILE A 212 9.94 5.34 18.47
N ARG A 213 9.44 6.23 19.34
CA ARG A 213 8.35 5.91 20.28
C ARG A 213 7.08 5.44 19.57
N ARG A 214 6.67 6.14 18.50
CA ARG A 214 5.48 5.75 17.71
C ARG A 214 5.64 4.40 17.03
N VAL A 215 6.82 4.10 16.48
CA VAL A 215 7.08 2.82 15.81
C VAL A 215 7.13 1.69 16.83
N ARG A 216 7.77 1.87 17.99
CA ARG A 216 7.77 0.89 19.09
C ARG A 216 6.36 0.55 19.55
N GLN A 217 5.54 1.57 19.84
CA GLN A 217 4.14 1.38 20.23
C GLN A 217 3.38 0.61 19.15
N ARG A 218 3.62 0.92 17.87
CA ARG A 218 2.96 0.22 16.77
C ARG A 218 3.40 -1.23 16.64
N ILE A 219 4.68 -1.55 16.87
CA ILE A 219 5.17 -2.93 16.88
C ILE A 219 4.49 -3.72 17.99
N GLU A 220 4.40 -3.16 19.18
CA GLU A 220 3.73 -3.76 20.33
C GLU A 220 2.23 -4.01 20.06
N GLU A 221 1.52 -3.00 19.55
CA GLU A 221 0.10 -3.12 19.17
C GLU A 221 -0.15 -4.22 18.13
N LEU A 222 0.78 -4.44 17.20
CA LEU A 222 0.68 -5.49 16.19
C LEU A 222 1.08 -6.87 16.72
N SER A 223 2.10 -6.94 17.57
CA SER A 223 2.62 -8.20 18.12
C SER A 223 1.63 -8.83 19.11
N ASN A 224 0.91 -8.00 19.86
CA ASN A 224 -0.07 -8.43 20.87
C ASN A 224 -1.48 -8.71 20.28
N ARG A 225 -1.62 -8.84 18.96
CA ARG A 225 -2.93 -9.02 18.31
C ARG A 225 -3.59 -10.37 18.54
N SER A 226 -2.80 -11.44 18.63
CA SER A 226 -3.31 -12.78 18.95
C SER A 226 -3.87 -12.89 20.37
N GLU A 227 -3.75 -11.83 21.16
CA GLU A 227 -4.14 -11.79 22.55
C GLU A 227 -5.49 -11.13 22.77
N PHE A 228 -6.13 -10.61 21.73
CA PHE A 228 -7.51 -10.14 21.88
C PHE A 228 -8.41 -11.34 22.20
N ALA A 229 -9.38 -11.13 23.08
CA ALA A 229 -10.39 -12.14 23.44
C ALA A 229 -11.78 -11.71 22.98
N GLY A 230 -12.51 -12.64 22.35
CA GLY A 230 -13.93 -12.50 22.09
C GLY A 230 -14.75 -12.58 23.38
N TRP A 231 -16.00 -12.14 23.32
CA TRP A 231 -16.92 -12.20 24.46
C TRP A 231 -18.37 -12.34 23.98
N THR A 232 -19.27 -12.77 24.87
CA THR A 232 -20.70 -12.84 24.61
C THR A 232 -21.41 -11.62 25.21
N PHE A 233 -22.51 -11.19 24.60
CA PHE A 233 -23.35 -10.09 25.08
C PHE A 233 -24.84 -10.42 24.82
N PRO A 234 -25.80 -9.75 25.48
CA PRO A 234 -27.21 -10.01 25.25
C PRO A 234 -27.59 -9.88 23.76
N GLY A 235 -28.08 -10.98 23.18
CA GLY A 235 -28.50 -11.02 21.77
C GLY A 235 -27.36 -11.22 20.75
N GLY A 236 -26.16 -11.62 21.18
CA GLY A 236 -25.08 -11.94 20.25
C GLY A 236 -23.71 -12.26 20.86
N GLU A 237 -22.69 -12.28 19.99
CA GLU A 237 -21.30 -12.52 20.38
C GLU A 237 -20.34 -11.64 19.58
N ALA A 238 -19.22 -11.29 20.22
CA ALA A 238 -18.09 -10.61 19.62
C ALA A 238 -16.98 -11.63 19.35
N LYS A 239 -16.74 -11.92 18.08
CA LYS A 239 -15.68 -12.83 17.62
C LYS A 239 -14.50 -12.08 17.04
N ILE A 240 -13.32 -12.68 17.20
CA ILE A 240 -12.09 -12.18 16.61
C ILE A 240 -11.80 -13.01 15.37
N ASN A 241 -11.78 -12.34 14.24
CA ASN A 241 -11.35 -12.91 12.98
C ASN A 241 -9.92 -12.45 12.73
N GLU A 242 -8.96 -13.28 13.14
CA GLU A 242 -7.54 -13.02 12.97
C GLU A 242 -7.15 -12.95 11.48
N ALA A 243 -7.73 -13.84 10.66
CA ALA A 243 -7.44 -13.93 9.22
C ALA A 243 -7.83 -12.65 8.46
N GLU A 244 -8.94 -12.02 8.81
CA GLU A 244 -9.35 -10.73 8.22
C GLU A 244 -8.92 -9.51 9.04
N ASN A 245 -8.24 -9.71 10.18
CA ASN A 245 -7.90 -8.66 11.14
C ASN A 245 -9.14 -7.83 11.55
N ARG A 246 -10.23 -8.51 11.93
CA ARG A 246 -11.53 -7.90 12.29
C ARG A 246 -12.02 -8.31 13.67
N LEU A 247 -12.59 -7.34 14.38
CA LEU A 247 -13.57 -7.61 15.44
C LEU A 247 -14.95 -7.69 14.78
N GLN A 248 -15.59 -8.84 14.88
CA GLN A 248 -16.91 -9.13 14.31
C GLN A 248 -17.94 -9.25 15.42
N LEU A 249 -19.00 -8.45 15.34
CA LEU A 249 -20.18 -8.51 16.20
C LEU A 249 -21.28 -9.25 15.44
N ILE A 250 -21.63 -10.43 15.93
CA ILE A 250 -22.65 -11.31 15.36
C ILE A 250 -23.85 -11.23 16.28
N PHE A 251 -24.99 -10.84 15.73
CA PHE A 251 -26.25 -10.74 16.46
C PHE A 251 -27.16 -11.90 16.05
N GLU A 252 -27.90 -12.44 17.01
CA GLU A 252 -28.89 -13.51 16.77
C GLU A 252 -30.06 -12.99 15.92
N GLU A 253 -30.53 -11.79 16.26
CA GLU A 253 -31.55 -11.06 15.52
C GLU A 253 -30.99 -9.76 14.96
N LYS A 254 -31.67 -9.23 13.94
CA LYS A 254 -31.27 -7.96 13.32
C LYS A 254 -31.37 -6.83 14.35
N PRO A 255 -30.26 -6.11 14.67
CA PRO A 255 -30.33 -4.97 15.58
C PRO A 255 -31.30 -3.91 15.06
N ASP A 256 -31.98 -3.22 15.98
CA ASP A 256 -32.96 -2.21 15.64
C ASP A 256 -32.34 -0.95 14.97
N ALA A 257 -33.15 0.04 14.63
CA ALA A 257 -32.65 1.22 13.94
C ALA A 257 -31.62 2.02 14.76
N ASP A 258 -31.83 2.12 16.07
CA ASP A 258 -31.03 2.94 16.98
C ASP A 258 -29.72 2.24 17.30
N GLN A 259 -29.75 0.94 17.59
CA GLN A 259 -28.56 0.10 17.74
C GLN A 259 -27.67 0.13 16.50
N ARG A 260 -28.26 0.04 15.29
CA ARG A 260 -27.48 0.15 14.05
C ARG A 260 -26.86 1.54 13.88
N GLN A 261 -27.53 2.59 14.32
CA GLN A 261 -26.99 3.95 14.26
C GLN A 261 -25.82 4.13 15.24
N GLU A 262 -25.92 3.55 16.43
CA GLU A 262 -24.86 3.56 17.45
C GLU A 262 -23.63 2.74 17.02
N LEU A 263 -23.84 1.59 16.37
CA LEU A 263 -22.75 0.80 15.78
C LEU A 263 -21.99 1.62 14.72
N LYS A 264 -22.72 2.32 13.84
CA LYS A 264 -22.12 3.18 12.80
C LYS A 264 -21.35 4.36 13.38
N SER A 265 -21.90 5.03 14.41
CA SER A 265 -21.24 6.17 15.05
C SER A 265 -19.91 5.77 15.73
N ASN A 266 -19.83 4.52 16.21
CA ASN A 266 -18.61 3.91 16.76
C ASN A 266 -17.72 3.22 15.71
N GLY A 267 -18.03 3.37 14.43
CA GLY A 267 -17.19 2.95 13.31
C GLY A 267 -17.31 1.47 12.90
N PHE A 268 -18.32 0.76 13.39
CA PHE A 268 -18.64 -0.58 12.89
C PHE A 268 -19.39 -0.51 11.55
N LYS A 269 -19.03 -1.38 10.62
CA LYS A 269 -19.64 -1.48 9.29
C LYS A 269 -20.25 -2.85 9.09
N TRP A 270 -21.46 -2.90 8.53
CA TRP A 270 -22.09 -4.15 8.14
C TRP A 270 -21.33 -4.82 6.98
N ALA A 271 -20.98 -6.09 7.15
CA ALA A 271 -20.35 -6.91 6.13
C ALA A 271 -21.31 -8.03 5.69
N PRO A 272 -22.03 -7.86 4.56
CA PRO A 272 -23.02 -8.84 4.10
C PRO A 272 -22.46 -10.25 3.90
N SER A 273 -21.21 -10.36 3.45
CA SER A 273 -20.53 -11.64 3.21
C SER A 273 -20.22 -12.41 4.49
N GLN A 274 -20.10 -11.70 5.63
CA GLN A 274 -19.79 -12.28 6.94
C GLN A 274 -21.02 -12.34 7.85
N GLY A 275 -22.14 -11.71 7.46
CA GLY A 275 -23.32 -11.59 8.32
C GLY A 275 -23.05 -10.85 9.63
N ALA A 276 -22.04 -9.98 9.68
CA ALA A 276 -21.55 -9.38 10.93
C ALA A 276 -21.33 -7.87 10.81
N TRP A 277 -21.46 -7.17 11.93
CA TRP A 277 -20.96 -5.80 12.08
C TRP A 277 -19.49 -5.85 12.45
N GLN A 278 -18.62 -5.25 11.66
CA GLN A 278 -17.19 -5.39 11.86
C GLN A 278 -16.40 -4.10 11.74
N ARG A 279 -15.25 -4.06 12.41
CA ARG A 279 -14.22 -3.04 12.27
C ARG A 279 -12.83 -3.66 12.38
N GLN A 280 -11.80 -2.91 11.98
CA GLN A 280 -10.42 -3.37 12.11
C GLN A 280 -10.10 -3.72 13.57
N LEU A 281 -9.51 -4.89 13.79
CA LEU A 281 -9.09 -5.36 15.11
C LEU A 281 -7.88 -4.53 15.59
N ASN A 282 -8.11 -3.76 16.65
CA ASN A 282 -7.11 -3.02 17.40
C ASN A 282 -7.68 -2.67 18.77
N GLN A 283 -6.85 -2.13 19.68
CA GLN A 283 -7.32 -1.71 21.02
C GLN A 283 -8.49 -0.70 20.94
N ASN A 284 -8.49 0.18 19.92
CA ASN A 284 -9.59 1.12 19.71
C ASN A 284 -10.90 0.42 19.33
N ALA A 285 -10.86 -0.77 18.74
CA ALA A 285 -12.06 -1.57 18.47
C ALA A 285 -12.69 -2.09 19.74
N ILE A 286 -11.87 -2.59 20.66
CA ILE A 286 -12.34 -3.03 21.97
C ILE A 286 -12.86 -1.82 22.76
N ARG A 287 -12.14 -0.70 22.76
CA ARG A 287 -12.58 0.54 23.44
C ARG A 287 -13.89 1.08 22.86
N ALA A 288 -14.09 0.99 21.55
CA ALA A 288 -15.34 1.39 20.92
C ALA A 288 -16.49 0.45 21.28
N ALA A 289 -16.26 -0.87 21.28
CA ALA A 289 -17.26 -1.82 21.74
C ALA A 289 -17.63 -1.59 23.21
N ALA A 290 -16.65 -1.28 24.06
CA ALA A 290 -16.85 -0.98 25.47
C ALA A 290 -17.64 0.31 25.75
N ARG A 291 -17.83 1.19 24.77
CA ARG A 291 -18.67 2.40 24.88
C ARG A 291 -20.13 2.15 24.54
N ILE A 292 -20.45 0.98 23.96
CA ILE A 292 -21.80 0.62 23.54
C ILE A 292 -22.39 -0.28 24.61
N ASP A 293 -23.47 0.16 25.25
CA ASP A 293 -23.97 -0.50 26.46
C ASP A 293 -24.54 -1.90 26.18
N PHE A 294 -25.22 -2.10 25.05
CA PHE A 294 -25.78 -3.41 24.68
C PHE A 294 -24.73 -4.43 24.18
N LEU A 295 -23.46 -4.03 24.04
CA LEU A 295 -22.37 -4.95 23.74
C LEU A 295 -21.63 -5.43 25.00
N ARG A 296 -22.07 -5.01 26.19
CA ARG A 296 -21.48 -5.51 27.44
C ARG A 296 -21.96 -6.93 27.70
N PRO A 297 -21.10 -7.82 28.23
CA PRO A 297 -21.53 -9.10 28.77
C PRO A 297 -22.56 -8.93 29.88
N GLU A 298 -23.30 -10.01 30.16
CA GLU A 298 -24.38 -10.04 31.15
C GLU A 298 -23.91 -9.70 32.58
N ASP A 299 -22.63 -9.95 32.89
CA ASP A 299 -22.01 -9.62 34.16
C ASP A 299 -21.74 -8.11 34.35
N GLY A 300 -22.00 -7.30 33.32
CA GLY A 300 -21.77 -5.84 33.32
C GLY A 300 -20.31 -5.43 33.16
N THR A 301 -19.38 -6.39 33.03
CA THR A 301 -17.95 -6.14 32.87
C THR A 301 -17.69 -5.39 31.58
N SER A 302 -16.73 -4.46 31.56
CA SER A 302 -16.39 -3.79 30.29
C SER A 302 -15.68 -4.76 29.34
N PRO A 303 -16.03 -4.82 28.04
CA PRO A 303 -15.28 -5.58 27.03
C PRO A 303 -13.77 -5.31 27.03
N TYR A 304 -13.35 -4.11 27.45
CA TYR A 304 -11.95 -3.75 27.63
C TYR A 304 -11.27 -4.51 28.78
N GLN A 305 -11.95 -4.66 29.92
CA GLN A 305 -11.43 -5.35 31.10
C GLN A 305 -11.30 -6.86 30.92
N LEU A 306 -12.04 -7.43 29.97
CA LEU A 306 -11.93 -8.85 29.62
C LEU A 306 -10.62 -9.18 28.90
N GLN A 307 -9.96 -8.17 28.31
CA GLN A 307 -8.82 -8.42 27.45
C GLN A 307 -7.55 -8.82 28.24
N PRO A 308 -6.79 -9.82 27.75
CA PRO A 308 -5.54 -10.28 28.37
C PRO A 308 -4.47 -9.21 28.61
N PHE A 309 -4.40 -8.15 27.80
CA PHE A 309 -3.40 -7.08 27.99
C PHE A 309 -3.68 -6.24 29.24
N VAL A 310 -4.95 -6.02 29.61
CA VAL A 310 -5.33 -5.27 30.83
C VAL A 310 -4.92 -6.04 32.08
N LYS A 311 -5.04 -7.38 32.05
CA LYS A 311 -4.63 -8.23 33.17
C LYS A 311 -3.12 -8.19 33.41
N ARG A 312 -2.31 -7.94 32.37
CA ARG A 312 -0.86 -7.79 32.48
C ARG A 312 -0.45 -6.43 33.01
N GLU A 313 -1.01 -5.35 32.48
CA GLU A 313 -0.75 -3.99 32.99
C GLU A 313 -1.02 -3.92 34.50
N ASN A 314 -2.14 -4.49 34.95
CA ASN A 314 -2.49 -4.52 36.38
C ASN A 314 -1.50 -5.35 37.22
N LYS A 315 -0.90 -6.40 36.64
CA LYS A 315 0.07 -7.26 37.31
C LYS A 315 1.46 -6.64 37.38
N GLU A 316 1.85 -5.88 36.36
CA GLU A 316 3.12 -5.14 36.34
C GLU A 316 3.08 -3.91 37.24
N MET A 317 1.95 -3.19 37.29
CA MET A 317 1.75 -2.05 38.20
C MET A 317 1.68 -2.45 39.68
N SER A 318 1.38 -3.73 39.97
CA SER A 318 1.31 -4.28 41.32
C SER A 318 2.67 -4.83 41.82
N ARG A 319 3.73 -4.75 41.02
CA ARG A 319 5.10 -5.17 41.35
C ARG A 319 5.99 -3.96 41.55
#